data_AF-A0A8J7GTV4-F1
#
_entry.id   AF-A0A8J7GTV4-F1
#
_cell.length_a   1.000
_cell.length_b   1.000
_cell.length_c   1.000
_cell.angle_alpha   90.00
_cell.angle_beta   90.00
_cell.angle_gamma   90.00
#
_symmetry.space_group_name_H-M   'P 1'
#
loop_
_entity.id
_entity.type
_entity.pdbx_description
1 polymer ?
#
loop_
_entity_poly.entity_id
_entity_poly.type
_entity_poly.pdbx_seq_one_letter_code
_entity_poly.pdbx_strand_id
1 'polypeptide(L)'
;MTSVEPTITRPCAHCGLPVPQKSSSGRPFQYCRDNDSACLRAARSGRQRERSSPGLTGQVTKAWELVERMELAAADLAASLAAELSPAGVERQAAEVRAEAAAAVAAAHTARDDAQTATDRAEEAARAAQARAATAEAAATTAREDADQRREAADRHVTEAREQAARQVAEAAERVGQAERDRSAAVEAAAQRVAEAEAHWTRADLARAAAEEATSTARSAAAAAEALRADAVSERDATRGERDTLRTERDAARREREALRAERDAVGRERDTAHAERDAATGGAARLAREHEELSVAHEALVAELATTRADLARLTVERDEATAALGTTAARSAAADRALAEATARADSASRRADDAEARAGAQHEKIEDLREMLRGAVASGADEQDAIRAAERAQAERDAVRAADLAVRERDAARAQIASLSEQVSNLAAALATLGRP
;
A
#
# COMPACT_ATOMS: atom_id res chain seq x y z
N MET A 1 158.11 -121.02 71.00
CA MET A 1 159.51 -121.03 71.50
C MET A 1 160.03 -119.61 71.41
N THR A 2 160.13 -118.93 72.54
CA THR A 2 160.61 -117.54 72.65
C THR A 2 162.11 -117.53 72.38
N SER A 3 162.51 -117.25 71.14
CA SER A 3 163.91 -116.98 70.80
C SER A 3 164.32 -115.69 71.48
N VAL A 4 165.19 -115.79 72.48
CA VAL A 4 165.88 -114.65 73.09
C VAL A 4 166.80 -114.06 72.03
N GLU A 5 166.41 -112.94 71.44
CA GLU A 5 167.17 -112.23 70.41
C GLU A 5 168.47 -111.68 71.02
N PRO A 6 169.65 -111.90 70.41
CA PRO A 6 170.91 -111.41 70.96
C PRO A 6 170.91 -109.88 70.96
N THR A 7 171.01 -109.28 72.16
CA THR A 7 171.11 -107.83 72.28
C THR A 7 172.41 -107.36 71.62
N ILE A 8 172.30 -106.72 70.44
CA ILE A 8 173.44 -106.15 69.73
C ILE A 8 174.00 -105.02 70.61
N THR A 9 175.18 -105.22 71.18
CA THR A 9 175.88 -104.19 71.95
C THR A 9 176.98 -103.55 71.11
N ARG A 10 177.08 -102.22 71.14
CA ARG A 10 178.23 -101.47 70.57
C ARG A 10 179.01 -100.79 71.68
N PRO A 11 180.33 -100.69 71.60
CA PRO A 11 181.11 -100.00 72.62
C PRO A 11 180.72 -98.53 72.69
N CYS A 12 180.60 -97.99 73.90
CA CYS A 12 180.38 -96.57 74.13
C CYS A 12 181.54 -95.78 73.53
N ALA A 13 181.23 -94.77 72.72
CA ALA A 13 182.22 -93.90 72.08
C ALA A 13 183.05 -93.04 73.07
N HIS A 14 182.79 -93.12 74.38
CA HIS A 14 183.58 -92.44 75.40
C HIS A 14 184.34 -93.40 76.32
N CYS A 15 183.65 -94.32 76.99
CA CYS A 15 184.27 -95.22 77.97
C CYS A 15 184.50 -96.65 77.47
N GLY A 16 184.06 -96.98 76.25
CA GLY A 16 184.22 -98.32 75.66
C GLY A 16 183.27 -99.40 76.18
N LEU A 17 182.53 -99.16 77.27
CA LEU A 17 181.58 -100.13 77.83
C LEU A 17 180.49 -100.52 76.81
N PRO A 18 180.06 -101.80 76.78
CA PRO A 18 179.04 -102.24 75.84
C PRO A 18 177.70 -101.53 76.10
N VAL A 19 177.19 -100.85 75.08
CA VAL A 19 175.89 -100.15 75.10
C VAL A 19 174.90 -100.97 74.27
N PRO A 20 173.81 -101.48 74.88
CA PRO A 20 172.78 -102.20 74.14
C PRO A 20 172.10 -101.29 73.12
N GLN A 21 172.00 -101.76 71.87
CA GLN A 21 171.38 -101.05 70.76
C GLN A 21 169.89 -101.39 70.65
N LYS A 22 169.11 -100.50 70.04
CA LYS A 22 167.72 -100.77 69.65
C LYS A 22 167.65 -101.66 68.40
N SER A 23 166.63 -102.52 68.32
CA SER A 23 166.34 -103.36 67.14
C SER A 23 165.56 -102.64 66.04
N SER A 24 165.10 -101.41 66.26
CA SER A 24 164.29 -100.63 65.32
C SER A 24 165.08 -99.56 64.56
N SER A 25 164.56 -99.16 63.39
CA SER A 25 165.15 -98.15 62.52
C SER A 25 165.38 -96.80 63.22
N GLY A 26 166.44 -96.10 62.80
CA GLY A 26 166.87 -94.78 63.32
C GLY A 26 168.29 -94.79 63.90
N ARG A 27 168.80 -93.61 64.30
CA ARG A 27 170.22 -93.42 64.64
C ARG A 27 170.69 -94.36 65.78
N PRO A 28 171.79 -95.11 65.61
CA PRO A 28 172.33 -95.99 66.65
C PRO A 28 172.74 -95.23 67.92
N PHE A 29 172.64 -95.87 69.08
CA PHE A 29 173.08 -95.29 70.35
C PHE A 29 174.61 -95.29 70.43
N GLN A 30 175.21 -94.11 70.59
CA GLN A 30 176.67 -93.93 70.59
C GLN A 30 177.29 -93.87 71.99
N TYR A 31 176.51 -93.63 73.06
CA TYR A 31 177.02 -93.43 74.41
C TYR A 31 176.19 -94.20 75.46
N CYS A 32 176.79 -94.52 76.61
CA CYS A 32 176.10 -95.12 77.75
C CYS A 32 174.91 -94.27 78.20
N ARG A 33 173.76 -94.91 78.37
CA ARG A 33 172.50 -94.26 78.73
C ARG A 33 172.23 -94.29 80.24
N ASP A 34 172.58 -95.39 80.88
CA ASP A 34 172.31 -95.67 82.30
C ASP A 34 173.32 -95.02 83.27
N ASN A 35 174.02 -93.98 82.81
CA ASN A 35 175.02 -93.26 83.59
C ASN A 35 174.76 -91.75 83.54
N ASP A 36 173.50 -91.33 83.67
CA ASP A 36 173.06 -89.92 83.66
C ASP A 36 173.68 -89.07 82.55
N SER A 37 173.80 -89.64 81.35
CA SER A 37 174.49 -89.04 80.21
C SER A 37 175.93 -88.56 80.48
N ALA A 38 176.58 -89.02 81.54
CA ALA A 38 177.93 -88.63 81.94
C ALA A 38 178.93 -88.89 80.81
N CYS A 39 178.84 -90.04 80.14
CA CYS A 39 179.69 -90.36 78.99
C CYS A 39 179.47 -89.42 77.79
N LEU A 40 178.22 -89.05 77.51
CA LEU A 40 177.89 -88.08 76.45
C LEU A 40 178.42 -86.68 76.81
N ARG A 41 178.20 -86.24 78.06
CA ARG A 41 178.69 -84.95 78.57
C ARG A 41 180.21 -84.89 78.60
N ALA A 42 180.87 -85.97 79.02
CA ALA A 42 182.32 -86.06 79.07
C ALA A 42 182.92 -86.04 77.66
N ALA A 43 182.40 -86.81 76.71
CA ALA A 43 182.80 -86.74 75.30
C ALA A 43 182.55 -85.35 74.70
N ARG A 44 181.41 -84.72 75.00
CA ARG A 44 181.11 -83.35 74.56
C ARG A 44 182.09 -82.33 75.14
N SER A 45 182.41 -82.45 76.43
CA SER A 45 183.39 -81.60 77.11
C SER A 45 184.81 -81.82 76.59
N GLY A 46 185.17 -83.06 76.25
CA GLY A 46 186.45 -83.42 75.63
C GLY A 46 186.62 -82.75 74.27
N ARG A 47 185.63 -82.92 73.39
CA ARG A 47 185.61 -82.21 72.10
C ARG A 47 185.60 -80.69 72.27
N GLN A 48 184.90 -80.17 73.28
CA GLN A 48 184.90 -78.74 73.57
C GLN A 48 186.29 -78.24 74.01
N ARG A 49 187.00 -79.01 74.83
CA ARG A 49 188.37 -78.70 75.25
C ARG A 49 189.33 -78.74 74.07
N GLU A 50 189.24 -79.75 73.21
CA GLU A 50 190.04 -79.83 71.98
C GLU A 50 189.78 -78.66 71.04
N ARG A 51 188.51 -78.29 70.83
CA ARG A 51 188.13 -77.09 70.05
C ARG A 51 188.61 -75.78 70.66
N SER A 52 188.64 -75.69 71.99
CA SER A 52 189.08 -74.50 72.73
C SER A 52 190.57 -74.52 73.06
N SER A 53 191.32 -75.54 72.61
CA SER A 53 192.75 -75.66 72.87
C SER A 53 193.51 -74.55 72.12
N PRO A 54 194.33 -73.73 72.81
CA PRO A 54 195.06 -72.64 72.17
C PRO A 54 196.10 -73.18 71.18
N GLY A 55 196.25 -72.49 70.04
CA GLY A 55 197.23 -72.82 69.00
C GLY A 55 196.68 -73.68 67.85
N LEU A 56 197.60 -74.33 67.13
CA LEU A 56 197.34 -74.97 65.84
C LEU A 56 196.33 -76.13 65.95
N THR A 57 196.38 -76.91 67.03
CA THR A 57 195.52 -78.09 67.22
C THR A 57 194.04 -77.74 67.25
N GLY A 58 193.64 -76.71 68.02
CA GLY A 58 192.23 -76.28 68.08
C GLY A 58 191.75 -75.65 66.77
N GLN A 59 192.63 -74.96 66.03
CA GLN A 59 192.33 -74.44 64.70
C GLN A 59 192.13 -75.57 63.68
N VAL A 60 192.96 -76.62 63.72
CA VAL A 60 192.83 -77.82 62.87
C VAL A 60 191.51 -78.56 63.16
N THR A 61 191.14 -78.75 64.42
CA THR A 61 189.85 -79.38 64.77
C THR A 61 188.65 -78.59 64.24
N LYS A 62 188.65 -77.26 64.35
CA LYS A 62 187.58 -76.41 63.80
C LYS A 62 187.54 -76.43 62.27
N ALA A 63 188.71 -76.48 61.62
CA ALA A 63 188.80 -76.59 60.17
C ALA A 63 188.19 -77.92 59.68
N TRP A 64 188.48 -79.04 60.35
CA TRP A 64 187.88 -80.34 60.06
C TRP A 64 186.36 -80.36 60.26
N GLU A 65 185.82 -79.75 61.33
CA GLU A 65 184.37 -79.65 61.52
C GLU A 65 183.67 -78.77 60.46
N LEU A 66 184.38 -77.78 59.90
CA LEU A 66 183.86 -77.01 58.77
C LEU A 66 183.84 -77.87 57.50
N VAL A 67 184.90 -78.66 57.27
CA VAL A 67 184.96 -79.62 56.16
C VAL A 67 183.81 -80.63 56.26
N GLU A 68 183.58 -81.25 57.43
CA GLU A 68 182.45 -82.17 57.62
C GLU A 68 181.09 -81.52 57.36
N ARG A 69 180.91 -80.24 57.74
CA ARG A 69 179.68 -79.48 57.43
C ARG A 69 179.55 -79.19 55.94
N MET A 70 180.65 -78.86 55.26
CA MET A 70 180.66 -78.66 53.81
C MET A 70 180.37 -79.97 53.09
N GLU A 71 180.90 -81.10 53.55
CA GLU A 71 180.60 -82.44 53.01
C GLU A 71 179.13 -82.83 53.20
N LEU A 72 178.55 -82.55 54.38
CA LEU A 72 177.13 -82.78 54.61
C LEU A 72 176.26 -81.90 53.71
N ALA A 73 176.57 -80.61 53.60
CA ALA A 73 175.86 -79.71 52.70
C ALA A 73 176.02 -80.13 51.23
N ALA A 74 177.19 -80.61 50.83
CA ALA A 74 177.43 -81.16 49.50
C ALA A 74 176.63 -82.46 49.25
N ALA A 75 176.50 -83.32 50.27
CA ALA A 75 175.69 -84.53 50.19
C ALA A 75 174.19 -84.21 50.10
N ASP A 76 173.69 -83.24 50.87
CA ASP A 76 172.31 -82.78 50.79
C ASP A 76 172.04 -82.13 49.43
N LEU A 77 172.95 -81.28 48.95
CA LEU A 77 172.85 -80.66 47.62
C LEU A 77 172.86 -81.74 46.53
N ALA A 78 173.75 -82.74 46.62
CA ALA A 78 173.81 -83.86 45.69
C ALA A 78 172.54 -84.71 45.74
N ALA A 79 171.92 -84.91 46.90
CA ALA A 79 170.65 -85.61 47.04
C ALA A 79 169.49 -84.83 46.42
N SER A 80 169.43 -83.51 46.61
CA SER A 80 168.45 -82.64 45.95
C SER A 80 168.66 -82.60 44.43
N LEU A 81 169.91 -82.45 43.98
CA LEU A 81 170.26 -82.51 42.56
C LEU A 81 169.94 -83.89 41.97
N ALA A 82 170.17 -84.99 42.69
CA ALA A 82 169.77 -86.32 42.23
C ALA A 82 168.24 -86.47 42.21
N ALA A 83 167.50 -85.92 43.17
CA ALA A 83 166.04 -85.98 43.19
C ALA A 83 165.38 -85.23 42.01
N GLU A 84 166.04 -84.20 41.46
CA GLU A 84 165.57 -83.41 40.33
C GLU A 84 166.19 -83.81 38.99
N LEU A 85 167.49 -84.13 38.95
CA LEU A 85 168.26 -84.45 37.72
C LEU A 85 168.50 -85.94 37.48
N SER A 86 168.13 -86.83 38.41
CA SER A 86 168.12 -88.27 38.10
C SER A 86 167.06 -88.56 37.03
N PRO A 87 167.22 -89.66 36.27
CA PRO A 87 166.19 -90.09 35.32
C PRO A 87 164.78 -90.15 35.94
N ALA A 88 164.66 -90.67 37.18
CA ALA A 88 163.38 -90.74 37.89
C ALA A 88 162.82 -89.36 38.30
N GLY A 89 163.69 -88.40 38.64
CA GLY A 89 163.30 -87.02 38.95
C GLY A 89 162.74 -86.30 37.73
N VAL A 90 163.47 -86.39 36.60
CA VAL A 90 163.04 -85.83 35.32
C VAL A 90 161.77 -86.50 34.80
N GLU A 91 161.62 -87.82 34.94
CA GLU A 91 160.39 -88.52 34.57
C GLU A 91 159.19 -88.07 35.41
N ARG A 92 159.37 -87.82 36.71
CA ARG A 92 158.33 -87.25 37.60
C ARG A 92 157.94 -85.85 37.13
N GLN A 93 158.90 -84.96 36.91
CA GLN A 93 158.64 -83.60 36.40
C GLN A 93 157.94 -83.64 35.02
N ALA A 94 158.40 -84.51 34.12
CA ALA A 94 157.79 -84.69 32.81
C ALA A 94 156.39 -85.31 32.90
N ALA A 95 156.11 -86.15 33.89
CA ALA A 95 154.77 -86.67 34.15
C ALA A 95 153.83 -85.58 34.71
N GLU A 96 154.32 -84.74 35.61
CA GLU A 96 153.59 -83.59 36.17
C GLU A 96 153.24 -82.58 35.06
N VAL A 97 154.21 -82.15 34.26
CA VAL A 97 153.97 -81.25 33.11
C VAL A 97 153.02 -81.89 32.09
N ARG A 98 153.11 -83.21 31.85
CA ARG A 98 152.16 -83.92 30.98
C ARG A 98 150.75 -83.95 31.58
N ALA A 99 150.61 -84.11 32.90
CA ALA A 99 149.32 -84.10 33.57
C ALA A 99 148.69 -82.70 33.56
N GLU A 100 149.48 -81.65 33.80
CA GLU A 100 149.05 -80.25 33.69
C GLU A 100 148.65 -79.92 32.25
N ALA A 101 149.44 -80.32 31.25
CA ALA A 101 149.10 -80.13 29.85
C ALA A 101 147.82 -80.89 29.46
N ALA A 102 147.65 -82.13 29.95
CA ALA A 102 146.43 -82.91 29.72
C ALA A 102 145.19 -82.25 30.37
N ALA A 103 145.33 -81.70 31.58
CA ALA A 103 144.27 -80.96 32.26
C ALA A 103 143.91 -79.66 31.53
N ALA A 104 144.92 -78.92 31.02
CA ALA A 104 144.70 -77.71 30.22
C ALA A 104 143.99 -78.03 28.90
N VAL A 105 144.36 -79.12 28.22
CA VAL A 105 143.70 -79.58 26.99
C VAL A 105 142.26 -80.02 27.28
N ALA A 106 142.01 -80.75 28.36
CA ALA A 106 140.66 -81.13 28.77
C ALA A 106 139.79 -79.89 29.06
N ALA A 107 140.32 -78.91 29.80
CA ALA A 107 139.63 -77.66 30.07
C ALA A 107 139.34 -76.86 28.78
N ALA A 108 140.28 -76.84 27.82
CA ALA A 108 140.08 -76.20 26.52
C ALA A 108 139.00 -76.92 25.69
N HIS A 109 138.93 -78.25 25.73
CA HIS A 109 137.87 -79.01 25.08
C HIS A 109 136.50 -78.75 25.72
N THR A 110 136.41 -78.77 27.05
CA THR A 110 135.17 -78.41 27.75
C THR A 110 134.73 -76.99 27.41
N ALA A 111 135.64 -76.01 27.45
CA ALA A 111 135.31 -74.63 27.09
C ALA A 111 134.86 -74.48 25.64
N ARG A 112 135.48 -75.22 24.70
CA ARG A 112 135.04 -75.27 23.30
C ARG A 112 133.64 -75.86 23.18
N ASP A 113 133.39 -77.00 23.79
CA ASP A 113 132.12 -77.70 23.69
C ASP A 113 130.97 -76.90 24.36
N ASP A 114 131.28 -76.20 25.46
CA ASP A 114 130.37 -75.24 26.11
C ASP A 114 130.06 -74.06 25.19
N ALA A 115 131.08 -73.48 24.54
CA ALA A 115 130.90 -72.40 23.57
C ALA A 115 130.09 -72.85 22.34
N GLN A 116 130.31 -74.09 21.89
CA GLN A 116 129.58 -74.68 20.78
C GLN A 116 128.11 -74.90 21.14
N THR A 117 127.85 -75.47 22.31
CA THR A 117 126.49 -75.65 22.84
C THR A 117 125.78 -74.30 23.06
N ALA A 118 126.50 -73.27 23.53
CA ALA A 118 125.96 -71.93 23.69
C ALA A 118 125.60 -71.30 22.33
N THR A 119 126.42 -71.53 21.31
CA THR A 119 126.16 -71.08 19.94
C THR A 119 124.94 -71.78 19.35
N ASP A 120 124.85 -73.10 19.48
CA ASP A 120 123.69 -73.88 19.00
C ASP A 120 122.39 -73.41 19.67
N ARG A 121 122.41 -73.18 20.98
CA ARG A 121 121.27 -72.61 21.72
C ARG A 121 120.92 -71.20 21.25
N ALA A 122 121.92 -70.36 20.96
CA ALA A 122 121.69 -69.01 20.45
C ALA A 122 121.08 -69.04 19.03
N GLU A 123 121.55 -69.94 18.17
CA GLU A 123 121.01 -70.11 16.82
C GLU A 123 119.59 -70.69 16.83
N GLU A 124 119.31 -71.65 17.71
CA GLU A 124 117.95 -72.19 17.89
C GLU A 124 117.00 -71.12 18.45
N ALA A 125 117.45 -70.34 19.44
CA ALA A 125 116.69 -69.21 19.96
C ALA A 125 116.45 -68.13 18.88
N ALA A 126 117.43 -67.84 18.03
CA ALA A 126 117.30 -66.90 16.92
C ALA A 126 116.30 -67.41 15.87
N ARG A 127 116.37 -68.69 15.49
CA ARG A 127 115.39 -69.33 14.59
C ARG A 127 113.99 -69.31 15.18
N ALA A 128 113.83 -69.61 16.46
CA ALA A 128 112.55 -69.53 17.16
C ALA A 128 112.02 -68.09 17.26
N ALA A 129 112.89 -67.09 17.42
CA ALA A 129 112.50 -65.69 17.39
C ALA A 129 112.06 -65.24 15.99
N GLN A 130 112.78 -65.64 14.94
CA GLN A 130 112.42 -65.37 13.55
C GLN A 130 111.10 -66.04 13.17
N ALA A 131 110.89 -67.29 13.55
CA ALA A 131 109.62 -68.00 13.33
C ALA A 131 108.44 -67.28 14.03
N ARG A 132 108.63 -66.86 15.29
CA ARG A 132 107.62 -66.08 16.02
C ARG A 132 107.34 -64.73 15.33
N ALA A 133 108.36 -64.02 14.88
CA ALA A 133 108.21 -62.78 14.15
C ALA A 133 107.42 -62.99 12.84
N ALA A 134 107.78 -64.00 12.04
CA ALA A 134 107.07 -64.33 10.81
C ALA A 134 105.60 -64.70 11.06
N THR A 135 105.30 -65.47 12.12
CA THR A 135 103.91 -65.77 12.48
C THR A 135 103.14 -64.54 12.94
N ALA A 136 103.79 -63.62 13.66
CA ALA A 136 103.17 -62.37 14.09
C ALA A 136 102.90 -61.43 12.91
N GLU A 137 103.81 -61.36 11.93
CA GLU A 137 103.63 -60.60 10.70
C GLU A 137 102.51 -61.16 9.82
N ALA A 138 102.45 -62.49 9.67
CA ALA A 138 101.35 -63.16 8.97
C ALA A 138 100.00 -62.87 9.66
N ALA A 139 99.94 -63.04 10.98
CA ALA A 139 98.73 -62.74 11.76
C ALA A 139 98.33 -61.26 11.67
N ALA A 140 99.29 -60.34 11.69
CA ALA A 140 99.03 -58.91 11.53
C ALA A 140 98.51 -58.57 10.13
N THR A 141 98.97 -59.27 9.10
CA THR A 141 98.52 -59.10 7.71
C THR A 141 97.08 -59.59 7.56
N THR A 142 96.79 -60.81 8.02
CA THR A 142 95.41 -61.34 8.04
C THR A 142 94.48 -60.44 8.85
N ALA A 143 94.91 -59.95 10.01
CA ALA A 143 94.09 -59.04 10.82
C ALA A 143 93.77 -57.71 10.10
N ARG A 144 94.70 -57.20 9.29
CA ARG A 144 94.47 -56.00 8.45
C ARG A 144 93.49 -56.31 7.33
N GLU A 145 93.67 -57.41 6.62
CA GLU A 145 92.75 -57.86 5.56
C GLU A 145 91.32 -58.07 6.10
N ASP A 146 91.17 -58.72 7.26
CA ASP A 146 89.88 -58.90 7.92
C ASP A 146 89.27 -57.57 8.38
N ALA A 147 90.09 -56.60 8.79
CA ALA A 147 89.62 -55.28 9.16
C ALA A 147 89.15 -54.48 7.93
N ASP A 148 89.86 -54.60 6.81
CA ASP A 148 89.51 -53.94 5.55
C ASP A 148 88.26 -54.56 4.92
N GLN A 149 88.13 -55.89 4.92
CA GLN A 149 86.90 -56.57 4.50
C GLN A 149 85.69 -56.17 5.35
N ARG A 150 85.88 -56.02 6.68
CA ARG A 150 84.82 -55.54 7.58
C ARG A 150 84.44 -54.09 7.28
N ARG A 151 85.41 -53.23 6.97
CA ARG A 151 85.16 -51.84 6.55
C ARG A 151 84.40 -51.78 5.23
N GLU A 152 84.84 -52.51 4.22
CA GLU A 152 84.14 -52.59 2.92
C GLU A 152 82.73 -53.16 3.05
N ALA A 153 82.52 -54.18 3.87
CA ALA A 153 81.19 -54.71 4.16
C ALA A 153 80.30 -53.67 4.86
N ALA A 154 80.84 -52.94 5.84
CA ALA A 154 80.11 -51.86 6.51
C ALA A 154 79.75 -50.73 5.53
N ASP A 155 80.68 -50.32 4.66
CA ASP A 155 80.45 -49.28 3.66
C ASP A 155 79.39 -49.68 2.63
N ARG A 156 79.40 -50.96 2.20
CA ARG A 156 78.34 -51.52 1.35
C ARG A 156 76.99 -51.46 2.05
N HIS A 157 76.89 -51.91 3.31
CA HIS A 157 75.64 -51.85 4.07
C HIS A 157 75.14 -50.42 4.27
N VAL A 158 76.03 -49.46 4.54
CA VAL A 158 75.66 -48.05 4.65
C VAL A 158 75.14 -47.50 3.32
N THR A 159 75.78 -47.87 2.21
CA THR A 159 75.36 -47.45 0.87
C THR A 159 74.01 -48.05 0.50
N GLU A 160 73.83 -49.35 0.68
CA GLU A 160 72.56 -50.06 0.46
C GLU A 160 71.44 -49.47 1.33
N ALA A 161 71.71 -49.19 2.61
CA ALA A 161 70.74 -48.58 3.51
C ALA A 161 70.37 -47.16 3.07
N ARG A 162 71.33 -46.35 2.60
CA ARG A 162 71.07 -45.01 2.04
C ARG A 162 70.23 -45.07 0.78
N GLU A 163 70.52 -46.00 -0.13
CA GLU A 163 69.73 -46.19 -1.35
C GLU A 163 68.32 -46.68 -1.04
N GLN A 164 68.16 -47.62 -0.10
CA GLN A 164 66.84 -48.08 0.36
C GLN A 164 66.05 -46.94 1.00
N ALA A 165 66.68 -46.14 1.86
CA ALA A 165 66.06 -44.95 2.44
C ALA A 165 65.67 -43.93 1.36
N ALA A 166 66.53 -43.68 0.37
CA ALA A 166 66.23 -42.80 -0.75
C ALA A 166 65.05 -43.30 -1.58
N ARG A 167 64.97 -44.61 -1.87
CA ARG A 167 63.83 -45.25 -2.53
C ARG A 167 62.55 -45.06 -1.73
N GLN A 168 62.57 -45.31 -0.42
CA GLN A 168 61.41 -45.12 0.46
C GLN A 168 60.95 -43.66 0.53
N VAL A 169 61.88 -42.70 0.56
CA VAL A 169 61.56 -41.27 0.53
C VAL A 169 60.96 -40.87 -0.81
N ALA A 170 61.50 -41.36 -1.93
CA ALA A 170 60.95 -41.09 -3.26
C ALA A 170 59.53 -41.67 -3.41
N GLU A 171 59.30 -42.91 -3.01
CA GLU A 171 57.96 -43.54 -3.00
C GLU A 171 56.99 -42.78 -2.08
N ALA A 172 57.45 -42.34 -0.91
CA ALA A 172 56.63 -41.53 0.00
C ALA A 172 56.27 -40.17 -0.62
N ALA A 173 57.23 -39.50 -1.27
CA ALA A 173 57.00 -38.24 -1.95
C ALA A 173 56.02 -38.40 -3.13
N GLU A 174 56.12 -39.50 -3.89
CA GLU A 174 55.17 -39.80 -4.96
C GLU A 174 53.76 -40.04 -4.41
N ARG A 175 53.61 -40.80 -3.32
CA ARG A 175 52.32 -41.00 -2.63
C ARG A 175 51.72 -39.68 -2.13
N VAL A 176 52.55 -38.82 -1.53
CA VAL A 176 52.10 -37.49 -1.07
C VAL A 176 51.68 -36.63 -2.25
N GLY A 177 52.49 -36.56 -3.31
CA GLY A 177 52.15 -35.81 -4.53
C GLY A 177 50.88 -36.33 -5.21
N GLN A 178 50.64 -37.65 -5.20
CA GLN A 178 49.41 -38.23 -5.72
C GLN A 178 48.21 -37.87 -4.83
N ALA A 179 48.34 -38.00 -3.51
CA ALA A 179 47.29 -37.63 -2.57
C ALA A 179 46.93 -36.13 -2.65
N GLU A 180 47.92 -35.25 -2.89
CA GLU A 180 47.68 -33.82 -3.10
C GLU A 180 46.94 -33.55 -4.40
N ARG A 181 47.29 -34.24 -5.50
CA ARG A 181 46.55 -34.15 -6.77
C ARG A 181 45.11 -34.64 -6.61
N ASP A 182 44.91 -35.78 -5.97
CA ASP A 182 43.59 -36.35 -5.72
C ASP A 182 42.74 -35.43 -4.82
N ARG A 183 43.36 -34.82 -3.79
CA ARG A 183 42.71 -33.84 -2.93
C ARG A 183 42.31 -32.59 -3.72
N SER A 184 43.20 -32.03 -4.54
CA SER A 184 42.89 -30.86 -5.38
C SER A 184 41.75 -31.16 -6.35
N ALA A 185 41.80 -32.32 -7.03
CA ALA A 185 40.72 -32.76 -7.91
C ALA A 185 39.40 -32.96 -7.15
N ALA A 186 39.43 -33.51 -5.94
CA ALA A 186 38.25 -33.68 -5.10
C ALA A 186 37.66 -32.33 -4.63
N VAL A 187 38.52 -31.37 -4.29
CA VAL A 187 38.13 -30.00 -3.93
C VAL A 187 37.51 -29.28 -5.13
N GLU A 188 38.11 -29.38 -6.31
CA GLU A 188 37.55 -28.80 -7.54
C GLU A 188 36.21 -29.42 -7.90
N ALA A 189 36.09 -30.76 -7.82
CA ALA A 189 34.82 -31.45 -8.04
C ALA A 189 33.76 -31.06 -7.00
N ALA A 190 34.16 -30.83 -5.74
CA ALA A 190 33.25 -30.34 -4.71
C ALA A 190 32.81 -28.90 -4.99
N ALA A 191 33.72 -28.01 -5.39
CA ALA A 191 33.41 -26.64 -5.77
C ALA A 191 32.46 -26.60 -6.97
N GLN A 192 32.66 -27.44 -7.98
CA GLN A 192 31.74 -27.58 -9.11
C GLN A 192 30.34 -28.02 -8.65
N ARG A 193 30.24 -29.04 -7.79
CA ARG A 193 28.94 -29.47 -7.24
C ARG A 193 28.24 -28.38 -6.44
N VAL A 194 29.00 -27.59 -5.67
CA VAL A 194 28.44 -26.45 -4.93
C VAL A 194 27.96 -25.38 -5.90
N ALA A 195 28.74 -25.01 -6.92
CA ALA A 195 28.34 -24.03 -7.93
C ALA A 195 27.10 -24.48 -8.72
N GLU A 196 27.03 -25.77 -9.09
CA GLU A 196 25.85 -26.34 -9.75
C GLU A 196 24.62 -26.33 -8.84
N ALA A 197 24.79 -26.65 -7.55
CA ALA A 197 23.73 -26.61 -6.56
C ALA A 197 23.26 -25.17 -6.32
N GLU A 198 24.16 -24.21 -6.21
CA GLU A 198 23.85 -22.78 -6.10
C GLU A 198 23.11 -22.27 -7.34
N ALA A 199 23.57 -22.65 -8.55
CA ALA A 199 22.88 -22.31 -9.79
C ALA A 199 21.50 -22.98 -9.90
N HIS A 200 21.33 -24.19 -9.36
CA HIS A 200 20.03 -24.86 -9.27
C HIS A 200 19.12 -24.14 -8.28
N TRP A 201 19.60 -23.83 -7.07
CA TRP A 201 18.85 -23.09 -6.06
C TRP A 201 18.46 -21.69 -6.53
N THR A 202 19.38 -20.95 -7.15
CA THR A 202 19.12 -19.62 -7.72
C THR A 202 18.04 -19.69 -8.80
N ARG A 203 18.09 -20.70 -9.69
CA ARG A 203 17.04 -20.91 -10.69
C ARG A 203 15.70 -21.28 -10.06
N ALA A 204 15.71 -22.13 -9.04
CA ALA A 204 14.50 -22.52 -8.32
C ALA A 204 13.87 -21.33 -7.57
N ASP A 205 14.69 -20.47 -6.97
CA ASP A 205 14.25 -19.28 -6.25
C ASP A 205 13.70 -18.22 -7.21
N LEU A 206 14.38 -17.97 -8.34
CA LEU A 206 13.86 -17.11 -9.40
C LEU A 206 12.56 -17.65 -10.00
N ALA A 207 12.45 -18.96 -10.21
CA ALA A 207 11.22 -19.59 -10.69
C ALA A 207 10.09 -19.47 -9.66
N ARG A 208 10.40 -19.57 -8.36
CA ARG A 208 9.44 -19.39 -7.28
C ARG A 208 8.98 -17.94 -7.17
N ALA A 209 9.90 -16.98 -7.23
CA ALA A 209 9.58 -15.55 -7.26
C ALA A 209 8.71 -15.21 -8.48
N ALA A 210 9.05 -15.72 -9.66
CA ALA A 210 8.25 -15.56 -10.87
C ALA A 210 6.86 -16.22 -10.75
N ALA A 211 6.76 -17.38 -10.12
CA ALA A 211 5.48 -18.04 -9.85
C ALA A 211 4.65 -17.29 -8.82
N GLU A 212 5.26 -16.72 -7.78
CA GLU A 212 4.60 -15.89 -6.78
C GLU A 212 4.11 -14.57 -7.38
N GLU A 213 4.91 -13.94 -8.22
CA GLU A 213 4.54 -12.74 -8.99
C GLU A 213 3.43 -13.04 -10.00
N ALA A 214 3.52 -14.16 -10.73
CA ALA A 214 2.46 -14.62 -11.62
C ALA A 214 1.16 -14.92 -10.85
N THR A 215 1.26 -15.51 -9.65
CA THR A 215 0.10 -15.80 -8.80
C THR A 215 -0.47 -14.51 -8.20
N SER A 216 0.37 -13.56 -7.82
CA SER A 216 -0.03 -12.24 -7.33
C SER A 216 -0.74 -11.45 -8.43
N THR A 217 -0.19 -11.46 -9.64
CA THR A 217 -0.77 -10.87 -10.85
C THR A 217 -2.07 -11.56 -11.23
N ALA A 218 -2.13 -12.89 -11.17
CA ALA A 218 -3.36 -13.63 -11.41
C ALA A 218 -4.42 -13.33 -10.34
N ARG A 219 -4.02 -13.17 -9.06
CA ARG A 219 -4.92 -12.76 -7.97
C ARG A 219 -5.40 -11.33 -8.14
N SER A 220 -4.54 -10.39 -8.52
CA SER A 220 -4.94 -9.00 -8.76
C SER A 220 -5.81 -8.88 -10.00
N ALA A 221 -5.53 -9.62 -11.06
CA ALA A 221 -6.36 -9.72 -12.25
C ALA A 221 -7.70 -10.40 -11.95
N ALA A 222 -7.73 -11.44 -11.12
CA ALA A 222 -8.96 -12.09 -10.66
C ALA A 222 -9.78 -11.16 -9.76
N ALA A 223 -9.14 -10.43 -8.84
CA ALA A 223 -9.78 -9.44 -7.99
C ALA A 223 -10.29 -8.24 -8.79
N ALA A 224 -9.55 -7.79 -9.81
CA ALA A 224 -9.99 -6.75 -10.75
C ALA A 224 -11.14 -7.26 -11.63
N ALA A 225 -11.10 -8.50 -12.08
CA ALA A 225 -12.21 -9.11 -12.81
C ALA A 225 -13.45 -9.29 -11.92
N GLU A 226 -13.26 -9.62 -10.64
CA GLU A 226 -14.34 -9.74 -9.67
C GLU A 226 -14.91 -8.36 -9.31
N ALA A 227 -14.07 -7.34 -9.17
CA ALA A 227 -14.48 -5.94 -9.00
C ALA A 227 -15.24 -5.45 -10.23
N LEU A 228 -14.76 -5.71 -11.44
CA LEU A 228 -15.47 -5.39 -12.68
C LEU A 228 -16.79 -6.16 -12.81
N ARG A 229 -16.87 -7.40 -12.33
CA ARG A 229 -18.13 -8.16 -12.27
C ARG A 229 -19.08 -7.59 -11.22
N ALA A 230 -18.57 -7.20 -10.05
CA ALA A 230 -19.35 -6.58 -8.99
C ALA A 230 -19.88 -5.21 -9.41
N ASP A 231 -19.05 -4.41 -10.09
CA ASP A 231 -19.41 -3.13 -10.69
C ASP A 231 -20.44 -3.35 -11.81
N ALA A 232 -20.23 -4.31 -12.71
CA ALA A 232 -21.21 -4.65 -13.75
C ALA A 232 -22.54 -5.16 -13.17
N VAL A 233 -22.51 -5.89 -12.05
CA VAL A 233 -23.72 -6.32 -11.33
C VAL A 233 -24.38 -5.12 -10.65
N SER A 234 -23.61 -4.23 -10.03
CA SER A 234 -24.10 -2.99 -9.41
C SER A 234 -24.69 -2.05 -10.45
N GLU A 235 -24.06 -1.89 -11.61
CA GLU A 235 -24.59 -1.14 -12.75
C GLU A 235 -25.83 -1.81 -13.32
N ARG A 236 -25.85 -3.14 -13.45
CA ARG A 236 -27.06 -3.88 -13.88
C ARG A 236 -28.21 -3.71 -12.89
N ASP A 237 -27.92 -3.72 -11.59
CA ASP A 237 -28.94 -3.60 -10.55
C ASP A 237 -29.38 -2.14 -10.37
N ALA A 238 -28.49 -1.16 -10.59
CA ALA A 238 -28.81 0.26 -10.67
C ALA A 238 -29.67 0.58 -11.90
N THR A 239 -29.28 0.10 -13.09
CA THR A 239 -30.08 0.25 -14.32
C THR A 239 -31.41 -0.49 -14.21
N ARG A 240 -31.46 -1.63 -13.50
CA ARG A 240 -32.71 -2.31 -13.16
C ARG A 240 -33.58 -1.47 -12.23
N GLY A 241 -32.99 -0.86 -11.20
CA GLY A 241 -33.66 0.06 -10.29
C GLY A 241 -34.19 1.30 -11.02
N GLU A 242 -33.39 1.93 -11.87
CA GLU A 242 -33.78 3.04 -12.73
C GLU A 242 -34.90 2.64 -13.68
N ARG A 243 -34.82 1.48 -14.32
CA ARG A 243 -35.89 0.97 -15.20
C ARG A 243 -37.18 0.71 -14.42
N ASP A 244 -37.10 0.17 -13.22
CA ASP A 244 -38.26 -0.09 -12.38
C ASP A 244 -38.87 1.24 -11.86
N THR A 245 -38.04 2.23 -11.52
CA THR A 245 -38.46 3.61 -11.22
C THR A 245 -39.13 4.27 -12.42
N LEU A 246 -38.49 4.29 -13.60
CA LEU A 246 -39.06 4.81 -14.85
C LEU A 246 -40.37 4.10 -15.21
N ARG A 247 -40.49 2.80 -14.91
CA ARG A 247 -41.73 2.05 -15.09
C ARG A 247 -42.82 2.54 -14.13
N THR A 248 -42.50 2.76 -12.86
CA THR A 248 -43.45 3.32 -11.88
C THR A 248 -43.86 4.75 -12.23
N GLU A 249 -42.92 5.59 -12.67
CA GLU A 249 -43.17 6.95 -13.16
C GLU A 249 -44.02 6.94 -14.42
N ARG A 250 -43.73 6.06 -15.39
CA ARG A 250 -44.57 5.88 -16.59
C ARG A 250 -45.97 5.43 -16.23
N ASP A 251 -46.12 4.50 -15.30
CA ASP A 251 -47.43 4.01 -14.87
C ASP A 251 -48.18 5.08 -14.05
N ALA A 252 -47.48 5.92 -13.28
CA ALA A 252 -48.04 7.10 -12.60
C ALA A 252 -48.47 8.18 -13.60
N ALA A 253 -47.62 8.57 -14.55
CA ALA A 253 -47.93 9.50 -15.62
C ALA A 253 -49.08 9.00 -16.51
N ARG A 254 -49.17 7.67 -16.71
CA ARG A 254 -50.32 7.06 -17.40
C ARG A 254 -51.61 7.24 -16.61
N ARG A 255 -51.60 6.97 -15.30
CA ARG A 255 -52.75 7.18 -14.40
C ARG A 255 -53.14 8.66 -14.35
N GLU A 256 -52.18 9.57 -14.28
CA GLU A 256 -52.41 11.01 -14.33
C GLU A 256 -53.02 11.42 -15.67
N ARG A 257 -52.51 10.91 -16.80
CA ARG A 257 -53.11 11.17 -18.11
C ARG A 257 -54.53 10.60 -18.23
N GLU A 258 -54.80 9.43 -17.64
CA GLU A 258 -56.14 8.85 -17.60
C GLU A 258 -57.08 9.68 -16.70
N ALA A 259 -56.60 10.19 -15.57
CA ALA A 259 -57.33 11.11 -14.70
C ALA A 259 -57.62 12.45 -15.40
N LEU A 260 -56.62 13.08 -16.01
CA LEU A 260 -56.78 14.31 -16.80
C LEU A 260 -57.72 14.13 -17.99
N ARG A 261 -57.76 12.94 -18.62
CA ARG A 261 -58.74 12.61 -19.65
C ARG A 261 -60.15 12.52 -19.06
N ALA A 262 -60.31 11.85 -17.92
CA ALA A 262 -61.60 11.76 -17.24
C ALA A 262 -62.10 13.13 -16.77
N GLU A 263 -61.22 14.00 -16.26
CA GLU A 263 -61.50 15.39 -15.92
C GLU A 263 -61.87 16.20 -17.16
N ARG A 264 -61.11 16.11 -18.25
CA ARG A 264 -61.45 16.76 -19.53
C ARG A 264 -62.82 16.30 -20.04
N ASP A 265 -63.13 15.01 -19.94
CA ASP A 265 -64.42 14.48 -20.39
C ASP A 265 -65.56 14.92 -19.44
N ALA A 266 -65.29 15.09 -18.14
CA ALA A 266 -66.23 15.67 -17.19
C ALA A 266 -66.50 17.15 -17.47
N VAL A 267 -65.46 17.95 -17.66
CA VAL A 267 -65.55 19.36 -18.10
C VAL A 267 -66.25 19.47 -19.46
N GLY A 268 -66.00 18.51 -20.36
CA GLY A 268 -66.71 18.42 -21.64
C GLY A 268 -68.20 18.24 -21.45
N ARG A 269 -68.61 17.31 -20.57
CA ARG A 269 -70.03 17.12 -20.20
C ARG A 269 -70.62 18.36 -19.54
N GLU A 270 -69.92 18.99 -18.59
CA GLU A 270 -70.36 20.23 -17.94
C GLU A 270 -70.55 21.36 -18.95
N ARG A 271 -69.61 21.52 -19.89
CA ARG A 271 -69.72 22.49 -20.99
C ARG A 271 -70.92 22.20 -21.88
N ASP A 272 -71.13 20.93 -22.24
CA ASP A 272 -72.26 20.54 -23.09
C ASP A 272 -73.61 20.75 -22.36
N THR A 273 -73.67 20.48 -21.05
CA THR A 273 -74.81 20.83 -20.18
C THR A 273 -75.03 22.35 -20.13
N ALA A 274 -73.98 23.14 -19.88
CA ALA A 274 -74.08 24.60 -19.87
C ALA A 274 -74.51 25.16 -21.24
N HIS A 275 -74.07 24.55 -22.35
CA HIS A 275 -74.55 24.91 -23.68
C HIS A 275 -76.04 24.58 -23.84
N ALA A 276 -76.49 23.40 -23.42
CA ALA A 276 -77.90 23.03 -23.47
C ALA A 276 -78.77 23.97 -22.60
N GLU A 277 -78.30 24.33 -21.41
CA GLU A 277 -78.96 25.30 -20.53
C GLU A 277 -79.02 26.70 -21.14
N ARG A 278 -77.92 27.16 -21.74
CA ARG A 278 -77.87 28.44 -22.46
C ARG A 278 -78.81 28.45 -23.66
N ASP A 279 -78.83 27.38 -24.45
CA ASP A 279 -79.69 27.28 -25.62
C ASP A 279 -81.17 27.20 -25.20
N ALA A 280 -81.49 26.51 -24.11
CA ALA A 280 -82.82 26.50 -23.50
C ALA A 280 -83.22 27.89 -22.96
N ALA A 281 -82.32 28.60 -22.29
CA ALA A 281 -82.53 29.97 -21.82
C ALA A 281 -82.73 30.95 -22.99
N THR A 282 -81.97 30.79 -24.07
CA THR A 282 -82.13 31.58 -25.30
C THR A 282 -83.48 31.30 -25.96
N GLY A 283 -83.89 30.03 -26.04
CA GLY A 283 -85.22 29.64 -26.51
C GLY A 283 -86.35 30.17 -25.63
N GLY A 284 -86.15 30.20 -24.30
CA GLY A 284 -87.05 30.81 -23.32
C GLY A 284 -87.17 32.32 -23.50
N ALA A 285 -86.04 33.03 -23.65
CA ALA A 285 -86.02 34.46 -23.91
C ALA A 285 -86.71 34.82 -25.23
N ALA A 286 -86.50 34.03 -26.30
CA ALA A 286 -87.19 34.23 -27.57
C ALA A 286 -88.71 33.94 -27.49
N ARG A 287 -89.15 33.10 -26.56
CA ARG A 287 -90.58 32.88 -26.28
C ARG A 287 -91.17 34.06 -25.52
N LEU A 288 -90.52 34.49 -24.44
CA LEU A 288 -90.94 35.66 -23.66
C LEU A 288 -90.95 36.95 -24.51
N ALA A 289 -89.99 37.13 -25.42
CA ALA A 289 -90.00 38.26 -26.35
C ALA A 289 -91.20 38.24 -27.29
N ARG A 290 -91.61 37.05 -27.78
CA ARG A 290 -92.82 36.89 -28.59
C ARG A 290 -94.09 37.14 -27.78
N GLU A 291 -94.17 36.60 -26.56
CA GLU A 291 -95.29 36.84 -25.66
C GLU A 291 -95.40 38.33 -25.28
N HIS A 292 -94.27 39.01 -25.05
CA HIS A 292 -94.25 40.46 -24.79
C HIS A 292 -94.71 41.26 -26.02
N GLU A 293 -94.28 40.89 -27.23
CA GLU A 293 -94.74 41.53 -28.47
C GLU A 293 -96.24 41.32 -28.67
N GLU A 294 -96.74 40.10 -28.48
CA GLU A 294 -98.17 39.77 -28.54
C GLU A 294 -98.97 40.59 -27.50
N LEU A 295 -98.47 40.71 -26.27
CA LEU A 295 -99.08 41.53 -25.23
C LEU A 295 -99.01 43.02 -25.54
N SER A 296 -97.93 43.51 -26.16
CA SER A 296 -97.79 44.91 -26.59
C SER A 296 -98.81 45.25 -27.67
N VAL A 297 -98.95 44.39 -28.69
CA VAL A 297 -99.98 44.53 -29.74
C VAL A 297 -101.39 44.48 -29.14
N ALA A 298 -101.65 43.57 -28.20
CA ALA A 298 -102.94 43.50 -27.51
C ALA A 298 -103.20 44.76 -26.64
N HIS A 299 -102.19 45.29 -25.97
CA HIS A 299 -102.28 46.52 -25.20
C HIS A 299 -102.58 47.72 -26.10
N GLU A 300 -101.87 47.86 -27.23
CA GLU A 300 -102.12 48.92 -28.22
C GLU A 300 -103.53 48.84 -28.80
N ALA A 301 -104.02 47.63 -29.10
CA ALA A 301 -105.40 47.42 -29.55
C ALA A 301 -106.43 47.86 -28.50
N LEU A 302 -106.24 47.48 -27.22
CA LEU A 302 -107.11 47.90 -26.12
C LEU A 302 -107.05 49.42 -25.87
N VAL A 303 -105.88 50.04 -26.02
CA VAL A 303 -105.74 51.50 -25.91
C VAL A 303 -106.47 52.21 -27.05
N ALA A 304 -106.42 51.67 -28.27
CA ALA A 304 -107.18 52.19 -29.41
C ALA A 304 -108.70 52.04 -29.20
N GLU A 305 -109.18 50.90 -28.70
CA GLU A 305 -110.59 50.70 -28.33
C GLU A 305 -111.03 51.63 -27.19
N LEU A 306 -110.17 51.91 -26.21
CA LEU A 306 -110.47 52.86 -25.16
C LEU A 306 -110.53 54.31 -25.70
N ALA A 307 -109.73 54.64 -26.71
CA ALA A 307 -109.76 55.94 -27.36
C ALA A 307 -111.04 56.13 -28.20
N THR A 308 -111.47 55.11 -28.94
CA THR A 308 -112.72 55.16 -29.73
C THR A 308 -113.94 55.28 -28.82
N THR A 309 -114.02 54.46 -27.77
CA THR A 309 -115.11 54.54 -26.78
C THR A 309 -115.18 55.89 -26.06
N ARG A 310 -114.03 56.52 -25.74
CA ARG A 310 -114.00 57.89 -25.19
C ARG A 310 -114.48 58.94 -26.20
N ALA A 311 -114.10 58.81 -27.47
CA ALA A 311 -114.57 59.71 -28.52
C ALA A 311 -116.08 59.58 -28.76
N ASP A 312 -116.60 58.36 -28.75
CA ASP A 312 -118.04 58.09 -28.85
C ASP A 312 -118.81 58.66 -27.64
N LEU A 313 -118.28 58.50 -26.42
CA LEU A 313 -118.87 59.09 -25.23
C LEU A 313 -118.89 60.63 -25.31
N ALA A 314 -117.81 61.25 -25.78
CA ALA A 314 -117.72 62.70 -25.98
C ALA A 314 -118.75 63.18 -27.02
N ARG A 315 -118.89 62.47 -28.15
CA ARG A 315 -119.90 62.77 -29.17
C ARG A 315 -121.32 62.69 -28.59
N LEU A 316 -121.65 61.60 -27.89
CA LEU A 316 -122.98 61.42 -27.26
C LEU A 316 -123.27 62.50 -26.20
N THR A 317 -122.23 63.01 -25.53
CA THR A 317 -122.37 64.10 -24.56
C THR A 317 -122.73 65.42 -25.26
N VAL A 318 -122.07 65.72 -26.39
CA VAL A 318 -122.39 66.89 -27.23
C VAL A 318 -123.81 66.79 -27.79
N GLU A 319 -124.19 65.64 -28.37
CA GLU A 319 -125.53 65.41 -28.91
C GLU A 319 -126.63 65.59 -27.85
N ARG A 320 -126.40 65.12 -26.61
CA ARG A 320 -127.31 65.35 -25.48
C ARG A 320 -127.45 66.83 -25.14
N ASP A 321 -126.34 67.57 -25.10
CA ASP A 321 -126.33 68.98 -24.72
C ASP A 321 -127.01 69.85 -25.79
N GLU A 322 -126.78 69.53 -27.07
CA GLU A 322 -127.48 70.13 -28.20
C GLU A 322 -128.99 69.85 -28.17
N ALA A 323 -129.40 68.61 -27.91
CA ALA A 323 -130.82 68.27 -27.76
C ALA A 323 -131.48 69.00 -26.58
N THR A 324 -130.77 69.15 -25.46
CA THR A 324 -131.25 69.88 -24.28
C THR A 324 -131.40 71.37 -24.58
N ALA A 325 -130.44 71.97 -25.28
CA ALA A 325 -130.51 73.36 -25.72
C ALA A 325 -131.65 73.59 -26.74
N ALA A 326 -131.85 72.67 -27.69
CA ALA A 326 -132.93 72.74 -28.68
C ALA A 326 -134.32 72.70 -28.02
N LEU A 327 -134.50 71.86 -26.99
CA LEU A 327 -135.73 71.81 -26.17
C LEU A 327 -135.95 73.11 -25.39
N GLY A 328 -134.89 73.70 -24.82
CA GLY A 328 -134.97 75.01 -24.16
C GLY A 328 -135.40 76.13 -25.12
N THR A 329 -134.84 76.13 -26.33
CA THR A 329 -135.18 77.14 -27.36
C THR A 329 -136.62 77.01 -27.86
N THR A 330 -137.12 75.78 -28.03
CA THR A 330 -138.51 75.54 -28.48
C THR A 330 -139.53 75.91 -27.41
N ALA A 331 -139.26 75.62 -26.13
CA ALA A 331 -140.12 76.05 -25.02
C ALA A 331 -140.19 77.59 -24.88
N ALA A 332 -139.08 78.30 -25.13
CA ALA A 332 -139.06 79.76 -25.11
C ALA A 332 -139.87 80.38 -26.27
N ARG A 333 -139.84 79.75 -27.46
CA ARG A 333 -140.61 80.19 -28.62
C ARG A 333 -142.12 80.02 -28.45
N SER A 334 -142.59 78.91 -27.86
CA SER A 334 -144.03 78.72 -27.60
C SER A 334 -144.56 79.75 -26.60
N ALA A 335 -143.84 80.00 -25.51
CA ALA A 335 -144.21 81.01 -24.52
C ALA A 335 -144.21 82.47 -25.05
N ALA A 336 -143.46 82.74 -26.12
CA ALA A 336 -143.48 84.03 -26.82
C ALA A 336 -144.67 84.14 -27.79
N ALA A 337 -144.99 83.05 -28.51
CA ALA A 337 -146.11 82.98 -29.43
C ALA A 337 -147.47 83.15 -28.70
N ASP A 338 -147.64 82.52 -27.54
CA ASP A 338 -148.87 82.63 -26.75
C ASP A 338 -149.15 84.06 -26.25
N ARG A 339 -148.10 84.80 -25.88
CA ARG A 339 -148.20 86.22 -25.48
C ARG A 339 -148.57 87.12 -26.64
N ALA A 340 -147.95 86.91 -27.80
CA ALA A 340 -148.24 87.68 -29.01
C ALA A 340 -149.69 87.46 -29.49
N LEU A 341 -150.21 86.23 -29.38
CA LEU A 341 -151.59 85.91 -29.74
C LEU A 341 -152.59 86.63 -28.83
N ALA A 342 -152.36 86.63 -27.51
CA ALA A 342 -153.22 87.32 -26.55
C ALA A 342 -153.30 88.85 -26.79
N GLU A 343 -152.18 89.47 -27.13
CA GLU A 343 -152.14 90.90 -27.48
C GLU A 343 -152.86 91.23 -28.78
N ALA A 344 -152.76 90.36 -29.80
CA ALA A 344 -153.42 90.54 -31.08
C ALA A 344 -154.96 90.47 -30.94
N THR A 345 -155.48 89.54 -30.13
CA THR A 345 -156.92 89.42 -29.87
C THR A 345 -157.48 90.66 -29.18
N ALA A 346 -156.76 91.20 -28.18
CA ALA A 346 -157.16 92.42 -27.47
C ALA A 346 -157.23 93.66 -28.39
N ARG A 347 -156.32 93.77 -29.37
CA ARG A 347 -156.32 94.87 -30.35
C ARG A 347 -157.49 94.76 -31.34
N ALA A 348 -157.84 93.56 -31.77
CA ALA A 348 -158.96 93.31 -32.68
C ALA A 348 -160.31 93.70 -32.04
N ASP A 349 -160.54 93.33 -30.78
CA ASP A 349 -161.78 93.66 -30.06
C ASP A 349 -161.95 95.16 -29.80
N SER A 350 -160.83 95.90 -29.67
CA SER A 350 -160.83 97.36 -29.54
C SER A 350 -161.10 98.06 -30.89
N ALA A 351 -160.67 97.46 -32.00
CA ALA A 351 -160.93 97.98 -33.33
C ALA A 351 -162.41 97.79 -33.74
N SER A 352 -163.00 96.62 -33.43
CA SER A 352 -164.41 96.34 -33.75
C SER A 352 -165.36 97.30 -33.03
N ARG A 353 -165.14 97.51 -31.71
CA ARG A 353 -165.95 98.45 -30.93
C ARG A 353 -165.90 99.89 -31.45
N ARG A 354 -164.75 100.32 -32.00
CA ARG A 354 -164.62 101.65 -32.62
C ARG A 354 -165.33 101.77 -33.96
N ALA A 355 -165.46 100.67 -34.70
CA ALA A 355 -166.18 100.66 -35.98
C ALA A 355 -167.70 100.75 -35.76
N ASP A 356 -168.24 99.97 -34.82
CA ASP A 356 -169.68 99.98 -34.50
C ASP A 356 -170.14 101.37 -34.00
N ASP A 357 -169.31 102.03 -33.19
CA ASP A 357 -169.52 103.38 -32.69
C ASP A 357 -169.49 104.47 -33.77
N ALA A 358 -168.76 104.24 -34.87
CA ALA A 358 -168.68 105.15 -36.01
C ALA A 358 -169.91 105.02 -36.91
N GLU A 359 -170.41 103.80 -37.10
CA GLU A 359 -171.56 103.50 -37.92
C GLU A 359 -172.86 104.04 -37.30
N ALA A 360 -173.00 103.96 -35.97
CA ALA A 360 -174.11 104.59 -35.24
C ALA A 360 -174.14 106.13 -35.39
N ARG A 361 -172.98 106.77 -35.46
CA ARG A 361 -172.85 108.23 -35.67
C ARG A 361 -173.22 108.64 -37.10
N ALA A 362 -172.88 107.82 -38.09
CA ALA A 362 -173.22 108.07 -39.49
C ALA A 362 -174.73 107.97 -39.74
N GLY A 363 -175.42 107.01 -39.10
CA GLY A 363 -176.88 106.89 -39.17
C GLY A 363 -177.62 108.13 -38.66
N ALA A 364 -177.20 108.68 -37.51
CA ALA A 364 -177.82 109.87 -36.92
C ALA A 364 -177.62 111.17 -37.71
N GLN A 365 -176.55 111.27 -38.51
CA GLN A 365 -176.30 112.43 -39.38
C GLN A 365 -177.20 112.41 -40.62
N HIS A 366 -177.54 111.22 -41.14
CA HIS A 366 -178.33 111.08 -42.35
C HIS A 366 -179.79 111.51 -42.15
N GLU A 367 -180.37 111.21 -41.00
CA GLU A 367 -181.75 111.57 -40.64
C GLU A 367 -181.95 113.10 -40.57
N LYS A 368 -180.92 113.84 -40.13
CA LYS A 368 -180.93 115.31 -40.04
C LYS A 368 -180.97 116.03 -41.39
N ILE A 369 -180.54 115.36 -42.46
CA ILE A 369 -180.48 115.92 -43.83
C ILE A 369 -181.86 115.89 -44.49
N GLU A 370 -182.67 114.88 -44.18
CA GLU A 370 -184.05 114.77 -44.68
C GLU A 370 -184.94 115.89 -44.13
N ASP A 371 -184.80 116.28 -42.86
CA ASP A 371 -185.59 117.36 -42.25
C ASP A 371 -185.30 118.76 -42.84
N LEU A 372 -184.06 119.05 -43.24
CA LEU A 372 -183.69 120.36 -43.79
C LEU A 372 -184.15 120.56 -45.24
N ARG A 373 -184.25 119.47 -46.02
CA ARG A 373 -184.74 119.49 -47.40
C ARG A 373 -186.23 119.81 -47.50
N GLU A 374 -187.00 119.57 -46.45
CA GLU A 374 -188.43 119.88 -46.37
C GLU A 374 -188.65 121.39 -46.17
N MET A 375 -187.82 122.05 -45.35
CA MET A 375 -187.93 123.49 -45.04
C MET A 375 -187.67 124.39 -46.25
N LEU A 376 -186.69 124.05 -47.09
CA LEU A 376 -186.27 124.89 -48.22
C LEU A 376 -187.34 125.01 -49.33
N ARG A 377 -188.28 124.05 -49.41
CA ARG A 377 -189.36 124.11 -50.40
C ARG A 377 -190.43 125.17 -50.07
N GLY A 378 -190.49 125.69 -48.84
CA GLY A 378 -191.53 126.64 -48.43
C GLY A 378 -191.30 128.10 -48.83
N ALA A 379 -190.05 128.54 -49.05
CA ALA A 379 -189.75 129.98 -48.97
C ALA A 379 -189.91 130.78 -50.29
N VAL A 380 -190.24 130.16 -51.43
CA VAL A 380 -190.18 130.87 -52.74
C VAL A 380 -191.40 131.77 -53.04
N ALA A 381 -192.43 131.83 -52.19
CA ALA A 381 -193.69 132.49 -52.53
C ALA A 381 -193.74 134.05 -52.42
N SER A 382 -192.67 134.80 -52.12
CA SER A 382 -192.71 136.28 -52.01
C SER A 382 -191.38 136.99 -52.35
N GLY A 383 -191.40 138.01 -53.20
CA GLY A 383 -190.17 138.68 -53.71
C GLY A 383 -189.57 139.84 -52.89
N ALA A 384 -188.32 140.21 -53.26
CA ALA A 384 -187.32 141.23 -52.78
C ALA A 384 -186.50 140.86 -51.50
N ASP A 385 -185.21 141.18 -51.26
CA ASP A 385 -184.19 142.11 -51.82
C ASP A 385 -182.72 141.60 -51.58
N GLU A 386 -181.74 142.27 -52.21
CA GLU A 386 -180.33 141.89 -52.54
C GLU A 386 -179.36 141.50 -51.38
N GLN A 387 -179.71 141.67 -50.11
CA GLN A 387 -178.78 141.40 -48.98
C GLN A 387 -178.71 139.93 -48.52
N ASP A 388 -179.67 139.08 -48.87
CA ASP A 388 -179.65 137.67 -48.44
C ASP A 388 -178.85 136.74 -49.37
N ALA A 389 -178.54 137.19 -50.59
CA ALA A 389 -177.70 136.44 -51.53
C ALA A 389 -176.27 136.20 -50.99
N ILE A 390 -175.78 137.08 -50.11
CA ILE A 390 -174.43 136.99 -49.54
C ILE A 390 -174.34 135.87 -48.49
N ARG A 391 -175.37 135.69 -47.65
CA ARG A 391 -175.37 134.63 -46.63
C ARG A 391 -175.58 133.22 -47.23
N ALA A 392 -176.18 133.14 -48.42
CA ALA A 392 -176.30 131.89 -49.16
C ALA A 392 -174.95 131.41 -49.73
N ALA A 393 -174.03 132.33 -50.05
CA ALA A 393 -172.71 131.99 -50.61
C ALA A 393 -171.73 131.42 -49.56
N GLU A 394 -171.79 131.87 -48.30
CA GLU A 394 -170.87 131.38 -47.26
C GLU A 394 -171.18 129.95 -46.80
N ARG A 395 -172.46 129.53 -46.82
CA ARG A 395 -172.84 128.16 -46.42
C ARG A 395 -172.45 127.11 -47.45
N ALA A 396 -172.45 127.47 -48.73
CA ALA A 396 -172.04 126.57 -49.81
C ALA A 396 -170.52 126.31 -49.83
N GLN A 397 -169.71 127.19 -49.24
CA GLN A 397 -168.25 127.01 -49.15
C GLN A 397 -167.90 126.00 -48.03
N ALA A 398 -168.59 126.05 -46.89
CA ALA A 398 -168.37 125.12 -45.77
C ALA A 398 -168.75 123.66 -46.12
N GLU A 399 -169.72 123.45 -47.00
CA GLU A 399 -170.14 122.11 -47.44
C GLU A 399 -169.12 121.41 -48.35
N ARG A 400 -168.35 122.16 -49.15
CA ARG A 400 -167.30 121.56 -50.00
C ARG A 400 -166.11 121.03 -49.19
N ASP A 401 -165.89 121.59 -48.01
CA ASP A 401 -164.81 121.17 -47.13
C ASP A 401 -165.20 119.93 -46.29
N ALA A 402 -166.48 119.74 -46.01
CA ALA A 402 -167.00 118.53 -45.38
C ALA A 402 -166.90 117.29 -46.30
N VAL A 403 -167.17 117.44 -47.59
CA VAL A 403 -167.06 116.33 -48.57
C VAL A 403 -165.61 115.91 -48.79
N ARG A 404 -164.65 116.86 -48.76
CA ARG A 404 -163.22 116.54 -48.86
C ARG A 404 -162.66 115.80 -47.63
N ALA A 405 -163.22 116.03 -46.45
CA ALA A 405 -162.83 115.29 -45.25
C ALA A 405 -163.29 113.82 -45.28
N ALA A 406 -164.48 113.55 -45.84
CA ALA A 406 -165.00 112.19 -45.97
C ALA A 406 -164.17 111.32 -46.95
N ASP A 407 -163.72 111.92 -48.06
CA ASP A 407 -162.93 111.20 -49.07
C ASP A 407 -161.51 110.85 -48.56
N LEU A 408 -160.97 111.65 -47.65
CA LEU A 408 -159.69 111.36 -47.01
C LEU A 408 -159.79 110.17 -46.05
N ALA A 409 -160.88 110.08 -45.28
CA ALA A 409 -161.11 108.99 -44.33
C ALA A 409 -161.30 107.62 -45.01
N VAL A 410 -161.88 107.57 -46.21
CA VAL A 410 -162.01 106.33 -46.98
C VAL A 410 -160.65 105.84 -47.49
N ARG A 411 -159.78 106.76 -47.93
CA ARG A 411 -158.42 106.40 -48.40
C ARG A 411 -157.52 105.91 -47.26
N GLU A 412 -157.66 106.46 -46.06
CA GLU A 412 -156.91 105.96 -44.89
C GLU A 412 -157.37 104.57 -44.45
N ARG A 413 -158.66 104.27 -44.55
CA ARG A 413 -159.19 102.92 -44.26
C ARG A 413 -158.65 101.87 -45.24
N ASP A 414 -158.58 102.20 -46.52
CA ASP A 414 -158.14 101.25 -47.54
C ASP A 414 -156.61 101.07 -47.50
N ALA A 415 -155.86 102.11 -47.12
CA ALA A 415 -154.44 101.99 -46.80
C ALA A 415 -154.19 101.09 -45.57
N ALA A 416 -155.00 101.21 -44.52
CA ALA A 416 -154.88 100.38 -43.32
C ALA A 416 -155.19 98.90 -43.58
N ARG A 417 -156.17 98.59 -44.45
CA ARG A 417 -156.47 97.20 -44.85
C ARG A 417 -155.35 96.58 -45.68
N ALA A 418 -154.70 97.34 -46.57
CA ALA A 418 -153.56 96.85 -47.34
C ALA A 418 -152.35 96.52 -46.44
N GLN A 419 -152.11 97.32 -45.40
CA GLN A 419 -151.01 97.08 -44.46
C GLN A 419 -151.23 95.84 -43.57
N ILE A 420 -152.48 95.56 -43.17
CA ILE A 420 -152.82 94.37 -42.38
C ILE A 420 -152.65 93.07 -43.20
N ALA A 421 -153.00 93.08 -44.49
CA ALA A 421 -152.77 91.93 -45.37
C ALA A 421 -151.26 91.63 -45.52
N SER A 422 -150.44 92.68 -45.69
CA SER A 422 -148.98 92.53 -45.82
C SER A 422 -148.32 91.95 -44.56
N LEU A 423 -148.78 92.34 -43.37
CA LEU A 423 -148.23 91.81 -42.11
C LEU A 423 -148.66 90.35 -41.83
N SER A 424 -149.87 89.94 -42.25
CA SER A 424 -150.33 88.55 -42.13
C SER A 424 -149.46 87.59 -42.96
N GLU A 425 -149.08 88.01 -44.16
CA GLU A 425 -148.22 87.20 -45.03
C GLU A 425 -146.78 87.10 -44.51
N GLN A 426 -146.26 88.17 -43.92
CA GLN A 426 -144.94 88.15 -43.27
C GLN A 426 -144.88 87.21 -42.06
N VAL A 427 -145.94 87.13 -41.24
CA VAL A 427 -146.00 86.21 -40.10
C VAL A 427 -146.11 84.74 -40.55
N SER A 428 -146.84 84.45 -41.63
CA SER A 428 -146.95 83.10 -42.20
C SER A 428 -145.63 82.60 -42.80
N ASN A 429 -144.91 83.47 -43.51
CA ASN A 429 -143.61 83.13 -44.08
C ASN A 429 -142.54 82.89 -43.00
N LEU A 430 -142.59 83.62 -41.88
CA LEU A 430 -141.69 83.40 -40.76
C LEU A 430 -142.02 82.09 -39.99
N ALA A 431 -143.30 81.75 -39.86
CA ALA A 431 -143.73 80.50 -39.23
C ALA A 431 -143.37 79.26 -40.08
N ALA A 432 -143.44 79.34 -41.40
CA ALA A 432 -142.98 78.27 -42.30
C ALA A 432 -141.45 78.07 -42.24
N ALA A 433 -140.68 79.14 -42.08
CA ALA A 433 -139.21 79.06 -41.92
C ALA A 433 -138.81 78.43 -40.57
N LEU A 434 -139.54 78.71 -39.49
CA LEU A 434 -139.31 78.11 -38.17
C LEU A 434 -139.73 76.63 -38.08
N ALA A 435 -140.60 76.16 -38.97
CA ALA A 435 -141.00 74.75 -39.08
C ALA A 435 -140.10 73.91 -40.01
N THR A 436 -139.27 74.53 -40.86
CA THR A 436 -138.39 73.83 -41.81
C THR A 436 -136.93 73.69 -41.36
N LEU A 437 -136.54 74.24 -40.20
CA LEU A 437 -135.17 74.18 -39.66
C LEU A 437 -135.00 73.31 -38.38
N GLY A 438 -135.93 72.38 -38.08
CA GLY A 438 -135.86 71.53 -36.88
C GLY A 438 -136.75 70.27 -36.91
N ARG A 439 -136.36 69.30 -37.74
CA ARG A 439 -136.50 67.83 -37.55
C ARG A 439 -135.05 67.26 -37.63
N PRO A 440 -134.74 66.13 -36.94
CA PRO A 440 -133.43 65.74 -36.40
C PRO A 440 -132.30 65.54 -37.40
#